data_AF-A0ABC8V5L1-F1
#
_entry.id   AF-A0ABC8V5L1-F1
#
_cell.length_a   1.000
_cell.length_b   1.000
_cell.length_c   1.000
_cell.angle_alpha   90.00
_cell.angle_beta   90.00
_cell.angle_gamma   90.00
#
_symmetry.space_group_name_H-M   'P 1'
#
loop_
_entity.id
_entity.type
_entity.pdbx_description
1 polymer ?
#
loop_
_entity_poly.entity_id
_entity_poly.type
_entity_poly.pdbx_seq_one_letter_code
_entity_poly.pdbx_strand_id
1 'polypeptide(L)'
;MVQLGWQGCDGREFCVDLAKAGCKVVAAACRIDRLKSLCDQINQFTSPTPSPSSMVDSRVGNSPRAVAVELDVTVDGGTIDVSVQKAWDAFGVIDALANNAGVRVKI
;
A
#
# COMPACT_ATOMS: atom_id res chain seq x y z
N MET A 1 0.73 -6.23 4.60
CA MET A 1 1.92 -5.42 4.97
C MET A 1 1.60 -3.94 4.83
N VAL A 2 1.87 -3.14 5.86
CA VAL A 2 1.66 -1.69 5.87
C VAL A 2 3.01 -1.00 5.70
N GLN A 3 3.14 -0.17 4.65
CA GLN A 3 4.31 0.66 4.42
C GLN A 3 4.00 2.11 4.78
N LEU A 4 4.71 2.67 5.76
CA LEU A 4 4.57 4.06 6.19
C LEU A 4 5.63 4.94 5.48
N GLY A 5 5.21 5.59 4.38
CA GLY A 5 5.50 6.97 3.97
C GLY A 5 6.86 7.31 3.37
N TRP A 6 7.01 7.41 2.03
CA TRP A 6 8.23 7.94 1.39
C TRP A 6 8.01 9.15 0.46
N GLN A 7 8.86 10.17 0.66
CA GLN A 7 9.06 11.34 -0.21
C GLN A 7 10.25 11.15 -1.18
N GLY A 8 10.90 9.98 -1.20
CA GLY A 8 12.02 9.62 -2.08
C GLY A 8 11.73 8.38 -2.94
N CYS A 9 12.49 8.19 -4.02
CA CYS A 9 12.21 7.24 -5.10
C CYS A 9 12.09 5.75 -4.70
N ASP A 10 12.74 5.29 -3.62
CA ASP A 10 12.92 3.83 -3.42
C ASP A 10 11.69 3.11 -2.83
N GLY A 11 10.81 3.82 -2.12
CA GLY A 11 9.62 3.21 -1.51
C GLY A 11 8.59 2.72 -2.54
N ARG A 12 8.57 3.31 -3.73
CA ARG A 12 7.63 2.94 -4.80
C ARG A 12 7.95 1.59 -5.41
N GLU A 13 9.22 1.37 -5.78
CA GLU A 13 9.66 0.08 -6.34
C GLU A 13 9.45 -1.05 -5.34
N PHE A 14 9.75 -0.80 -4.07
CA PHE A 14 9.49 -1.78 -3.02
C PHE A 14 8.00 -2.18 -2.90
N CYS A 15 7.07 -1.22 -2.94
CA CYS A 15 5.63 -1.54 -2.99
C CYS A 15 5.24 -2.36 -4.22
N VAL A 16 5.82 -2.04 -5.37
CA VAL A 16 5.55 -2.73 -6.65
C VAL A 16 6.09 -4.15 -6.62
N ASP A 17 7.29 -4.37 -6.08
CA ASP A 17 7.90 -5.70 -6.01
C ASP A 17 7.18 -6.60 -5.00
N LEU A 18 6.74 -6.06 -3.87
CA LEU A 18 5.86 -6.78 -2.94
C LEU A 18 4.53 -7.17 -3.59
N ALA A 19 3.91 -6.25 -4.33
CA ALA A 19 2.66 -6.54 -5.02
C ALA A 19 2.84 -7.61 -6.10
N LYS A 20 3.96 -7.58 -6.85
CA LYS A 20 4.31 -8.63 -7.81
C LYS A 20 4.53 -9.98 -7.15
N ALA A 21 5.12 -10.00 -5.94
CA ALA A 21 5.31 -11.22 -5.15
C ALA A 21 4.00 -11.82 -4.60
N GLY A 22 2.84 -11.16 -4.80
CA GLY A 22 1.55 -11.64 -4.31
C GLY A 22 1.09 -11.00 -3.00
N CYS A 23 1.86 -10.07 -2.44
CA CYS A 23 1.52 -9.44 -1.16
C CYS A 23 0.42 -8.38 -1.33
N LYS A 24 -0.43 -8.27 -0.30
CA LYS A 24 -1.36 -7.14 -0.14
C LYS A 24 -0.64 -5.98 0.53
N VAL A 25 -0.71 -4.81 -0.08
CA VAL A 25 0.08 -3.63 0.29
C VAL A 25 -0.85 -2.51 0.74
N VAL A 26 -0.69 -2.05 1.98
CA VAL A 26 -1.22 -0.74 2.38
C VAL A 26 -0.08 0.25 2.23
N ALA A 27 -0.18 1.13 1.26
CA ALA A 27 0.73 2.25 1.16
C ALA A 27 0.14 3.37 2.01
N ALA A 28 0.91 3.91 2.94
CA ALA A 28 0.50 5.01 3.81
C ALA A 28 1.47 6.18 3.69
N ALA A 29 1.01 7.42 3.54
CA ALA A 29 1.88 8.59 3.46
C ALA A 29 1.10 9.89 3.74
N CYS A 30 1.81 10.98 4.07
CA CYS A 30 1.20 12.30 4.25
C CYS A 30 0.73 12.94 2.91
N ARG A 31 1.21 12.43 1.77
CA ARG A 31 0.82 12.90 0.43
C ARG A 31 -0.05 11.87 -0.28
N ILE A 32 -1.35 11.93 -0.04
CA ILE A 32 -2.31 10.94 -0.55
C ILE A 32 -2.42 10.89 -2.07
N ASP A 33 -2.22 12.00 -2.80
CA ASP A 33 -2.35 12.01 -4.27
C ASP A 33 -1.32 11.11 -4.95
N ARG A 34 -0.09 11.12 -4.45
CA ARG A 34 0.99 10.25 -4.96
C ARG A 34 0.73 8.78 -4.64
N LEU A 35 0.09 8.53 -3.51
CA LEU A 35 -0.27 7.21 -3.02
C LEU A 35 -1.36 6.57 -3.86
N LYS A 36 -2.42 7.33 -4.17
CA LYS A 36 -3.52 6.89 -5.04
C LYS A 36 -3.00 6.46 -6.40
N SER A 37 -2.19 7.30 -7.05
CA SER A 37 -1.59 6.97 -8.35
C SER A 37 -0.76 5.68 -8.31
N LEU A 38 -0.04 5.43 -7.22
CA LEU A 38 0.74 4.21 -7.03
C LEU A 38 -0.14 2.97 -6.82
N CYS A 39 -1.16 3.08 -5.97
CA CYS A 39 -2.11 2.00 -5.73
C CYS A 39 -2.90 1.66 -6.98
N ASP A 40 -3.36 2.66 -7.75
CA ASP A 40 -4.01 2.46 -9.04
C ASP A 40 -3.12 1.67 -10.00
N GLN A 41 -1.85 2.07 -10.14
CA GLN A 41 -0.88 1.34 -10.97
C GLN A 41 -0.74 -0.12 -10.53
N ILE A 42 -0.56 -0.38 -9.23
CA ILE A 42 -0.45 -1.75 -8.70
C ILE A 42 -1.71 -2.56 -8.98
N ASN A 43 -2.88 -1.97 -8.76
CA ASN A 43 -4.17 -2.63 -8.98
C ASN A 43 -4.39 -2.93 -10.47
N GLN A 44 -3.90 -2.09 -11.39
CA GLN A 44 -3.95 -2.31 -12.84
C GLN A 44 -2.98 -3.40 -13.32
N PHE A 45 -1.75 -3.45 -12.79
CA PHE A 45 -0.75 -4.47 -13.17
C PHE A 45 -1.19 -5.90 -12.85
N THR A 46 -2.15 -6.05 -11.95
CA THR A 46 -2.55 -7.36 -11.43
C THR A 46 -3.94 -7.79 -11.86
N SER A 47 -4.58 -7.05 -12.76
CA SER A 47 -5.76 -7.52 -13.46
C SER A 47 -5.32 -8.61 -14.44
N PRO A 48 -5.78 -9.88 -14.27
CA PRO A 48 -5.41 -10.93 -15.20
C PRO A 48 -5.96 -10.58 -16.58
N THR A 49 -5.08 -10.52 -17.57
CA THR A 49 -5.47 -10.76 -18.96
C THR A 49 -6.25 -12.07 -19.01
N PRO A 50 -7.39 -12.17 -19.73
CA PRO A 50 -8.13 -13.41 -19.86
C PRO A 50 -7.32 -14.42 -20.68
N SER A 51 -6.42 -15.13 -20.01
CA SER A 51 -5.68 -16.25 -20.57
C SER A 51 -6.47 -17.53 -20.27
N PRO A 52 -6.91 -18.29 -21.29
CA PRO A 52 -7.82 -19.43 -21.11
C PRO A 52 -7.17 -20.71 -20.56
N SER A 53 -6.00 -20.62 -19.92
CA SER A 53 -5.19 -21.80 -19.58
C SER A 53 -4.39 -21.69 -18.29
N SER A 54 -5.01 -21.31 -17.18
CA SER A 54 -4.44 -21.55 -15.85
C SER A 54 -5.55 -21.85 -14.85
N MET A 55 -5.87 -23.14 -14.74
CA MET A 55 -6.60 -23.69 -13.60
C MET A 55 -5.65 -23.78 -12.39
N VAL A 56 -5.55 -22.72 -11.60
CA VAL A 56 -5.27 -22.82 -10.15
C VAL A 56 -5.72 -21.53 -9.45
N ASP A 57 -6.63 -21.70 -8.49
CA ASP A 57 -7.21 -20.72 -7.56
C ASP A 57 -7.95 -19.48 -8.13
N SER A 58 -9.09 -19.72 -8.77
CA SER A 58 -10.14 -18.72 -8.97
C SER A 58 -10.89 -18.39 -7.67
N ARG A 59 -10.21 -17.83 -6.67
CA ARG A 59 -10.83 -17.23 -5.47
C ARG A 59 -10.52 -15.75 -5.26
N VAL A 60 -9.69 -15.14 -6.10
CA VAL A 60 -9.33 -13.72 -5.97
C VAL A 60 -10.39 -12.85 -6.65
N GLY A 61 -11.58 -12.77 -6.03
CA GLY A 61 -12.61 -11.84 -6.44
C GLY A 61 -12.14 -10.41 -6.24
N ASN A 62 -12.07 -9.63 -7.34
CA ASN A 62 -12.15 -8.17 -7.50
C ASN A 62 -11.58 -7.21 -6.41
N SER A 63 -10.80 -7.70 -5.46
CA SER A 63 -10.37 -6.95 -4.29
C SER A 63 -9.04 -6.27 -4.59
N PRO A 64 -8.88 -4.99 -4.23
CA PRO A 64 -7.66 -4.24 -4.51
C PRO A 64 -6.46 -4.93 -3.84
N ARG A 65 -5.33 -5.02 -4.56
CA ARG A 65 -4.06 -5.49 -3.99
C ARG A 65 -3.33 -4.40 -3.23
N ALA A 66 -3.56 -3.14 -3.61
CA ALA A 66 -2.98 -1.99 -2.96
C ALA A 66 -4.05 -0.98 -2.53
N VAL A 67 -3.95 -0.51 -1.29
CA VAL A 67 -4.82 0.53 -0.72
C VAL A 67 -3.98 1.70 -0.24
N ALA A 68 -4.42 2.91 -0.57
CA ALA A 68 -3.80 4.17 -0.17
C ALA A 68 -4.44 4.67 1.13
N VAL A 69 -3.64 4.86 2.17
CA VAL A 69 -4.06 5.43 3.45
C VAL A 69 -3.30 6.73 3.72
N GLU A 70 -4.02 7.81 3.95
CA GLU A 70 -3.35 9.03 4.42
C GLU A 70 -2.83 8.79 5.85
N LEU A 71 -1.53 8.99 6.05
CA LEU A 71 -0.94 8.98 7.37
C LEU A 71 0.10 10.08 7.47
N ASP A 72 -0.18 11.04 8.33
CA ASP A 72 0.83 11.95 8.86
C ASP A 72 1.31 11.39 10.21
N VAL A 73 2.62 11.20 10.38
CA VAL A 73 3.20 10.70 11.64
C VAL A 73 3.48 11.82 12.64
N THR A 74 3.25 13.08 12.25
CA THR A 74 3.53 14.28 13.06
C THR A 74 2.28 14.84 13.76
N VAL A 75 1.09 14.33 13.41
CA VAL A 75 -0.20 14.73 14.01
C VAL A 75 -0.50 13.92 15.27
N ASP A 76 -1.53 14.33 16.01
CA ASP A 76 -1.94 13.69 17.27
C ASP A 76 -2.27 12.20 17.10
N GLY A 77 -2.04 11.43 18.17
CA GLY A 77 -2.21 9.98 18.19
C GLY A 77 -3.61 9.50 17.78
N GLY A 78 -4.67 10.28 18.05
CA GLY A 78 -6.02 9.95 17.61
C GLY A 78 -6.19 9.94 16.09
N THR A 79 -5.51 10.83 15.37
CA THR A 79 -5.55 10.85 13.89
C THR A 79 -4.74 9.69 13.31
N ILE A 80 -3.62 9.35 13.95
CA ILE A 80 -2.81 8.17 13.60
C ILE A 80 -3.64 6.89 13.78
N ASP A 81 -4.38 6.77 14.88
CA ASP A 81 -5.22 5.60 15.18
C ASP A 81 -6.31 5.39 14.12
N VAL A 82 -6.97 6.47 13.68
CA VAL A 82 -7.94 6.43 12.57
C VAL A 82 -7.30 5.90 11.29
N SER A 83 -6.07 6.30 10.99
CA SER A 83 -5.35 5.81 9.81
C SER A 83 -4.94 4.34 9.95
N VAL A 84 -4.52 3.91 11.14
CA VAL A 84 -4.24 2.48 11.42
C VAL A 84 -5.52 1.65 11.28
N GLN A 85 -6.65 2.14 11.78
CA GLN A 85 -7.93 1.46 11.66
C GLN A 85 -8.37 1.31 10.19
N LYS A 86 -8.14 2.33 9.35
CA LYS A 86 -8.37 2.26 7.89
C LYS A 86 -7.48 1.22 7.22
N ALA A 87 -6.22 1.12 7.64
CA ALA A 87 -5.30 0.10 7.13
C ALA A 87 -5.74 -1.31 7.54
N TRP A 88 -6.26 -1.45 8.76
CA TRP A 88 -6.79 -2.71 9.29
C TRP A 88 -8.07 -3.14 8.58
N ASP A 89 -9.02 -2.22 8.38
CA ASP A 89 -10.28 -2.46 7.68
C ASP A 89 -10.08 -2.94 6.23
N ALA A 90 -9.04 -2.42 5.56
CA ALA A 90 -8.74 -2.77 4.18
C ALA A 90 -8.43 -4.27 3.95
N PHE A 91 -7.72 -4.92 4.88
CA PHE A 91 -7.24 -6.29 4.69
C PHE A 91 -7.46 -7.24 5.87
N GLY A 92 -7.97 -6.74 6.99
CA GLY A 92 -8.26 -7.50 8.22
C GLY A 92 -7.04 -7.90 9.04
N VAL A 93 -5.83 -7.89 8.46
CA VAL A 93 -4.58 -8.28 9.12
C VAL A 93 -3.40 -7.49 8.56
N ILE A 94 -2.40 -7.22 9.42
CA ILE A 94 -1.14 -6.60 9.05
C ILE A 94 0.01 -7.53 9.46
N ASP A 95 0.59 -8.24 8.50
CA ASP A 95 1.69 -9.18 8.78
C ASP A 95 3.04 -8.49 9.05
N ALA A 96 3.24 -7.29 8.51
CA ALA A 96 4.49 -6.56 8.61
C ALA A 96 4.25 -5.06 8.51
N LEU A 97 5.04 -4.30 9.28
CA LEU A 97 5.04 -2.84 9.29
C LEU A 97 6.44 -2.34 8.91
N ALA A 98 6.54 -1.53 7.86
CA ALA A 98 7.76 -0.83 7.50
C ALA A 98 7.69 0.62 7.98
N ASN A 99 8.40 0.95 9.06
CA ASN A 99 8.54 2.33 9.54
C ASN A 99 9.60 3.05 8.70
N ASN A 100 9.13 3.78 7.68
CA ASN A 100 10.00 4.41 6.70
C ASN A 100 9.80 5.94 6.67
N ALA A 101 8.98 6.52 7.55
CA ALA A 101 8.71 7.95 7.55
C ALA A 101 9.94 8.75 7.98
N GLY A 102 10.37 9.72 7.17
CA GLY A 102 11.53 10.55 7.45
C GLY A 102 11.46 11.93 6.80
N VAL A 103 12.07 12.91 7.46
CA VAL A 103 12.24 14.28 6.96
C VAL A 103 13.72 14.52 6.71
N ARG A 104 14.09 14.92 5.49
CA ARG A 104 15.46 15.38 5.19
C ARG A 104 15.53 16.88 5.48
N VAL A 105 16.19 17.25 6.57
CA VAL A 105 16.53 18.66 6.85
C VAL A 105 17.73 19.04 5.97
N LYS A 106 17.58 20.06 5.13
CA LYS A 106 18.74 20.74 4.53
C LYS A 106 19.32 21.66 5.60
N ILE A 107 20.55 21.39 6.00
CA ILE A 107 21.37 22.28 6.82
C ILE A 107 22.06 23.28 5.89
#